data_AF-A0A416Z7W1-F1
#
_entry.id   AF-A0A416Z7W1-F1
#
_cell.length_a   1.000
_cell.length_b   1.000
_cell.length_c   1.000
_cell.angle_alpha   90.00
_cell.angle_beta   90.00
_cell.angle_gamma   90.00
#
_symmetry.space_group_name_H-M   'P 1'
#
loop_
_entity.id
_entity.type
_entity.pdbx_description
1 polymer ?
#
loop_
_entity_poly.entity_id
_entity_poly.type
_entity_poly.pdbx_seq_one_letter_code
_entity_poly.pdbx_strand_id
1 'polypeptide(L)'
;MGEFVKKTMMGYREVPGGHSDPECTHVILTDAEYRKLLRQISDAEQIARTAKHNAERDVEEAEREADYKVNQAVSQAKQEIKKWREALEAEQAENNYQRSLNENLLRISRERANADRKLKPKKGHTGYRVVLSVEKEHRYGTGKYMRRVLLWETVIQSPYGVDLPEELVRKQVTEELTCEGATENSLIHRIGIDEFYPGSYAAMMKNRNKRPWYEIPEETDEPEEHKEENIMLLPHFRANFKTGYWEAVFSHTRPLGVVPWDMRG
;
A
#
# COMPACT_ATOMS: atom_id res chain seq x y z
N MET A 1 -45.86 -16.90 68.47
CA MET A 1 -44.95 -15.81 68.07
C MET A 1 -43.98 -15.69 69.22
N GLY A 2 -42.67 -15.58 68.98
CA GLY A 2 -41.68 -15.58 70.08
C GLY A 2 -41.98 -14.49 71.12
N GLU A 3 -41.76 -14.82 72.39
CA GLU A 3 -41.92 -13.87 73.50
C GLU A 3 -40.70 -12.95 73.54
N PHE A 4 -40.94 -11.65 73.42
CA PHE A 4 -39.90 -10.63 73.49
C PHE A 4 -39.77 -10.17 74.94
N VAL A 5 -38.62 -10.39 75.57
CA VAL A 5 -38.47 -10.27 77.02
C VAL A 5 -37.23 -9.46 77.42
N LYS A 6 -37.27 -8.89 78.62
CA LYS A 6 -36.11 -8.32 79.31
C LYS A 6 -35.64 -9.18 80.46
N LYS A 7 -34.32 -9.27 80.64
CA LYS A 7 -33.71 -10.00 81.76
C LYS A 7 -33.80 -9.17 83.04
N THR A 8 -34.39 -9.75 84.08
CA THR A 8 -34.55 -9.13 85.40
C THR A 8 -33.95 -10.03 86.48
N MET A 9 -33.79 -9.52 87.71
CA MET A 9 -33.28 -10.34 88.85
C MET A 9 -34.17 -11.55 89.17
N MET A 10 -35.46 -11.54 88.78
CA MET A 10 -36.42 -12.62 89.01
C MET A 10 -36.68 -13.48 87.76
N GLY A 11 -35.85 -13.36 86.72
CA GLY A 11 -35.99 -14.10 85.47
C GLY A 11 -36.37 -13.22 84.27
N TYR A 12 -37.06 -13.79 83.29
CA TYR A 12 -37.44 -13.11 82.06
C TYR A 12 -38.86 -12.55 82.15
N ARG A 13 -39.08 -11.33 81.66
CA ARG A 13 -40.40 -10.68 81.64
C ARG A 13 -40.68 -10.06 80.27
N GLU A 14 -41.87 -10.29 79.73
CA GLU A 14 -42.30 -9.73 78.44
C GLU A 14 -42.27 -8.21 78.42
N VAL A 15 -41.84 -7.66 77.29
CA VAL A 15 -41.87 -6.23 77.01
C VAL A 15 -43.01 -5.89 76.05
N PRO A 16 -43.80 -4.84 76.34
CA PRO A 16 -45.01 -4.53 75.59
C PRO A 16 -44.74 -4.05 74.16
N GLY A 17 -43.55 -3.50 73.86
CA GLY A 17 -43.19 -3.04 72.52
C GLY A 17 -42.67 -4.14 71.57
N GLY A 18 -42.61 -5.40 72.01
CA GLY A 18 -42.12 -6.50 71.19
C GLY A 18 -40.65 -6.36 70.77
N HIS A 19 -40.30 -6.79 69.55
CA HIS A 19 -38.92 -6.77 69.05
C HIS A 19 -38.28 -5.38 68.98
N SER A 20 -39.09 -4.34 68.74
CA SER A 20 -38.62 -2.96 68.55
C SER A 20 -38.55 -2.17 69.86
N ASP A 21 -38.89 -2.79 70.99
CA ASP A 21 -38.78 -2.18 72.31
C ASP A 21 -37.29 -2.03 72.71
N PRO A 22 -36.80 -0.82 73.09
CA PRO A 22 -35.42 -0.62 73.52
C PRO A 22 -35.01 -1.46 74.73
N GLU A 23 -35.97 -1.89 75.56
CA GLU A 23 -35.71 -2.77 76.70
C GLU A 23 -35.75 -4.27 76.34
N CYS A 24 -36.14 -4.64 75.11
CA CYS A 24 -36.10 -6.03 74.63
C CYS A 24 -34.65 -6.50 74.55
N THR A 25 -34.28 -7.49 75.37
CA THR A 25 -32.90 -8.02 75.38
C THR A 25 -32.80 -9.46 74.90
N HIS A 26 -33.89 -10.23 74.99
CA HIS A 26 -33.91 -11.64 74.62
C HIS A 26 -35.23 -11.99 73.90
N VAL A 27 -35.21 -13.05 73.09
CA VAL A 27 -36.40 -13.66 72.49
C VAL A 27 -36.49 -15.09 72.98
N ILE A 28 -37.61 -15.46 73.59
CA ILE A 28 -37.89 -16.84 74.01
C ILE A 28 -38.80 -17.47 72.95
N LEU A 29 -38.37 -18.60 72.40
CA LEU A 29 -39.12 -19.37 71.41
C LEU A 29 -39.60 -20.67 72.03
N THR A 30 -40.79 -21.10 71.65
CA THR A 30 -41.21 -22.49 71.90
C THR A 30 -40.36 -23.45 71.06
N ASP A 31 -40.24 -24.72 71.48
CA ASP A 31 -39.46 -25.74 70.75
C ASP A 31 -39.92 -25.86 69.27
N ALA A 32 -41.23 -25.75 69.02
CA ALA A 32 -41.79 -25.78 67.67
C ALA A 32 -41.37 -24.57 66.81
N GLU A 33 -41.33 -23.37 67.39
CA GLU A 33 -40.90 -22.15 66.70
C GLU A 33 -39.40 -22.14 66.43
N TYR A 34 -38.60 -22.61 67.39
CA TYR A 34 -37.15 -22.75 67.21
C TYR A 34 -36.83 -23.76 66.10
N ARG A 35 -37.49 -24.93 66.09
CA ARG A 35 -37.34 -25.92 64.99
C ARG A 35 -37.76 -25.36 63.64
N LYS A 36 -38.83 -24.55 63.58
CA LYS A 36 -39.27 -23.87 62.35
C LYS A 36 -38.22 -22.88 61.85
N LEU A 37 -37.61 -22.09 62.74
CA LEU A 37 -36.54 -21.17 62.40
C LEU A 37 -35.30 -21.91 61.87
N LEU A 38 -34.87 -22.97 62.55
CA LEU A 38 -33.75 -23.81 62.09
C LEU A 38 -34.00 -24.39 60.69
N ARG A 39 -35.22 -24.83 60.42
CA ARG A 39 -35.61 -25.32 59.09
C ARG A 39 -35.54 -24.21 58.04
N GLN A 40 -36.04 -23.01 58.34
CA GLN A 40 -35.95 -21.87 57.41
C GLN A 40 -34.51 -21.45 57.13
N ILE A 41 -33.63 -21.47 58.13
CA ILE A 41 -32.20 -21.19 57.94
C ILE A 41 -31.57 -22.26 57.04
N SER A 42 -31.83 -23.54 57.33
CA SER A 42 -31.32 -24.64 56.51
C SER A 42 -31.81 -24.57 55.07
N ASP A 43 -33.10 -24.28 54.86
CA ASP A 43 -33.69 -24.14 53.52
C ASP A 43 -33.05 -22.95 52.79
N ALA A 44 -32.89 -21.80 53.46
CA ALA A 44 -32.26 -20.62 52.88
C ALA A 44 -30.79 -20.84 52.52
N GLU A 45 -30.02 -21.50 53.38
CA GLU A 45 -28.64 -21.89 53.09
C GLU A 45 -28.55 -22.82 51.89
N GLN A 46 -29.46 -23.80 51.80
CA GLN A 46 -29.47 -24.75 50.70
C GLN A 46 -29.86 -24.08 49.37
N ILE A 47 -30.82 -23.14 49.40
CA ILE A 47 -31.16 -22.30 48.25
C ILE A 47 -29.95 -21.47 47.83
N ALA A 48 -29.27 -20.81 48.77
CA ALA A 48 -28.10 -19.98 48.47
C ALA A 48 -26.94 -20.81 47.87
N ARG A 49 -26.67 -22.00 48.41
CA ARG A 49 -25.66 -22.92 47.87
C ARG A 49 -26.01 -23.39 46.46
N THR A 50 -27.28 -23.76 46.23
CA THR A 50 -27.76 -24.21 44.92
C THR A 50 -27.70 -23.08 43.89
N ALA A 51 -28.12 -21.86 44.27
CA ALA A 51 -28.05 -20.68 43.42
C ALA A 51 -26.61 -20.35 43.05
N LYS A 52 -25.68 -20.40 44.01
CA LYS A 52 -24.24 -20.20 43.76
C LYS A 52 -23.69 -21.25 42.80
N HIS A 53 -23.93 -22.52 43.05
CA HIS A 53 -23.47 -23.61 42.19
C HIS A 53 -24.03 -23.50 40.76
N ASN A 54 -25.30 -23.13 40.62
CA ASN A 54 -25.89 -22.93 39.30
C ASN A 54 -25.27 -21.74 38.57
N ALA A 55 -25.02 -20.62 39.26
CA ALA A 55 -24.36 -19.47 38.67
C ALA A 55 -22.91 -19.79 38.23
N GLU A 56 -22.15 -20.53 39.05
CA GLU A 56 -20.80 -20.98 38.69
C GLU A 56 -20.83 -21.89 37.44
N ARG A 57 -21.76 -22.84 37.40
CA ARG A 57 -21.95 -23.74 36.25
C ARG A 57 -22.34 -22.98 34.97
N ASP A 58 -23.23 -22.00 35.08
CA ASP A 58 -23.68 -21.19 33.94
C ASP A 58 -22.52 -20.32 33.40
N VAL A 59 -21.66 -19.80 34.29
CA VAL A 59 -20.43 -19.09 33.89
C VAL A 59 -19.44 -20.02 33.20
N GLU A 60 -19.15 -21.20 33.76
CA GLU A 60 -18.26 -22.18 33.14
C GLU A 60 -18.76 -22.67 31.78
N GLU A 61 -20.08 -22.78 31.60
CA GLU A 61 -20.69 -23.16 30.32
C GLU A 61 -20.54 -22.03 29.28
N ALA A 62 -20.79 -20.78 29.69
CA ALA A 62 -20.59 -19.62 28.84
C ALA A 62 -19.12 -19.43 28.43
N GLU A 63 -18.18 -19.63 29.35
CA GLU A 63 -16.74 -19.59 29.08
C GLU A 63 -16.35 -20.68 28.07
N ARG A 64 -16.79 -21.92 28.28
CA ARG A 64 -16.53 -23.03 27.34
C ARG A 64 -17.12 -22.76 25.95
N GLU A 65 -18.32 -22.21 25.86
CA GLU A 65 -18.93 -21.88 24.56
C GLU A 65 -18.18 -20.74 23.86
N ALA A 66 -17.75 -19.72 24.60
CA ALA A 66 -16.95 -18.63 24.08
C ALA A 66 -15.59 -19.13 23.56
N ASP A 67 -14.88 -19.94 24.34
CA ASP A 67 -13.61 -20.54 23.94
C ASP A 67 -13.76 -21.44 22.71
N TYR A 68 -14.83 -22.22 22.64
CA TYR A 68 -15.13 -23.04 21.47
C TYR A 68 -15.30 -22.18 20.21
N LYS A 69 -16.10 -21.11 20.29
CA LYS A 69 -16.33 -20.19 19.17
C LYS A 69 -15.04 -19.47 18.74
N VAL A 70 -14.23 -19.01 19.69
CA VAL A 70 -12.94 -18.37 19.41
C VAL A 70 -12.00 -19.35 18.73
N ASN A 71 -11.86 -20.57 19.26
CA ASN A 71 -10.98 -21.58 18.68
C ASN A 71 -11.43 -22.00 17.28
N GLN A 72 -12.74 -22.13 17.04
CA GLN A 72 -13.30 -22.42 15.73
C GLN A 72 -12.96 -21.30 14.74
N ALA A 73 -13.20 -20.04 15.10
CA ALA A 73 -12.90 -18.89 14.26
C ALA A 73 -11.39 -18.78 13.94
N VAL A 74 -10.53 -18.98 14.96
CA VAL A 74 -9.06 -18.97 14.79
C VAL A 74 -8.61 -20.11 13.87
N SER A 75 -9.19 -21.30 14.00
CA SER A 75 -8.87 -22.44 13.14
C SER A 75 -9.25 -22.18 11.68
N GLN A 76 -10.45 -21.65 11.45
CA GLN A 76 -10.92 -21.26 10.12
C GLN A 76 -10.02 -20.18 9.49
N ALA A 77 -9.74 -19.11 10.24
CA ALA A 77 -8.86 -18.04 9.77
C ALA A 77 -7.45 -18.56 9.43
N LYS A 78 -6.89 -19.47 10.24
CA LYS A 78 -5.59 -20.10 9.95
C LYS A 78 -5.62 -20.92 8.65
N GLN A 79 -6.70 -21.66 8.39
CA GLN A 79 -6.87 -22.40 7.15
C GLN A 79 -6.98 -21.47 5.94
N GLU A 80 -7.72 -20.37 6.05
CA GLU A 80 -7.82 -19.38 4.98
C GLU A 80 -6.48 -18.70 4.72
N ILE A 81 -5.77 -18.24 5.75
CA ILE A 81 -4.44 -17.67 5.62
C ILE A 81 -3.49 -18.64 4.91
N LYS A 82 -3.56 -19.93 5.26
CA LYS A 82 -2.74 -20.96 4.59
C LYS A 82 -3.06 -21.04 3.10
N LYS A 83 -4.34 -21.10 2.72
CA LYS A 83 -4.78 -21.12 1.31
C LYS A 83 -4.31 -19.87 0.55
N TRP A 84 -4.45 -18.70 1.14
CA TRP A 84 -4.02 -17.44 0.53
C TRP A 84 -2.50 -17.37 0.35
N ARG A 85 -1.73 -17.90 1.31
CA ARG A 85 -0.27 -17.98 1.19
C ARG A 85 0.15 -18.92 0.06
N GLU A 86 -0.44 -20.11 -0.01
CA GLU A 86 -0.15 -21.06 -1.09
C GLU A 86 -0.49 -20.48 -2.47
N ALA A 87 -1.63 -19.79 -2.59
CA ALA A 87 -2.01 -19.10 -3.84
C ALA A 87 -1.03 -17.95 -4.18
N LEU A 88 -0.61 -17.16 -3.19
CA LEU A 88 0.34 -16.08 -3.38
C LEU A 88 1.71 -16.59 -3.84
N GLU A 89 2.22 -17.66 -3.22
CA GLU A 89 3.49 -18.29 -3.61
C GLU A 89 3.42 -18.85 -5.05
N ALA A 90 2.30 -19.47 -5.43
CA ALA A 90 2.09 -19.96 -6.79
C ALA A 90 2.07 -18.81 -7.82
N GLU A 91 1.33 -17.74 -7.54
CA GLU A 91 1.30 -16.54 -8.40
C GLU A 91 2.67 -15.86 -8.51
N GLN A 92 3.42 -15.78 -7.41
CA GLN A 92 4.79 -15.24 -7.43
C GLN A 92 5.73 -16.09 -8.29
N ALA A 93 5.62 -17.43 -8.22
CA ALA A 93 6.41 -18.33 -9.04
C ALA A 93 6.08 -18.16 -10.53
N GLU A 94 4.81 -18.11 -10.88
CA GLU A 94 4.36 -17.88 -12.27
C GLU A 94 4.77 -16.49 -12.77
N ASN A 95 4.65 -15.46 -11.94
CA ASN A 95 5.09 -14.11 -12.29
C ASN A 95 6.60 -14.06 -12.59
N ASN A 96 7.42 -14.71 -11.77
CA ASN A 96 8.86 -14.80 -11.97
C ASN A 96 9.20 -15.58 -13.25
N TYR A 97 8.49 -16.68 -13.50
CA TYR A 97 8.64 -17.45 -14.74
C TYR A 97 8.30 -16.59 -15.97
N GLN A 98 7.17 -15.90 -15.98
CA GLN A 98 6.76 -15.02 -17.07
C GLN A 98 7.72 -13.84 -17.26
N ARG A 99 8.24 -13.26 -16.18
CA ARG A 99 9.30 -12.23 -16.24
C ARG A 99 10.54 -12.75 -16.95
N SER A 100 11.00 -13.96 -16.62
CA SER A 100 12.16 -14.56 -17.27
C SER A 100 11.94 -14.82 -18.77
N LEU A 101 10.74 -15.26 -19.17
CA LEU A 101 10.38 -15.42 -20.57
C LEU A 101 10.36 -14.07 -21.30
N ASN A 102 9.78 -13.05 -20.68
CA ASN A 102 9.72 -11.71 -21.23
C ASN A 102 11.12 -11.12 -21.43
N GLU A 103 12.02 -11.23 -20.45
CA GLU A 103 13.41 -10.79 -20.60
C GLU A 103 14.11 -11.43 -21.81
N ASN A 104 13.89 -12.74 -22.01
CA ASN A 104 14.43 -13.44 -23.16
C ASN A 104 13.82 -12.96 -24.49
N LEU A 105 12.51 -12.70 -24.54
CA LEU A 105 11.83 -12.15 -25.71
C LEU A 105 12.33 -10.73 -26.05
N LEU A 106 12.49 -9.87 -25.05
CA LEU A 106 13.04 -8.52 -25.21
C LEU A 106 14.46 -8.58 -25.77
N ARG A 107 15.32 -9.45 -25.24
CA ARG A 107 16.68 -9.68 -25.76
C ARG A 107 16.66 -10.14 -27.23
N ILE A 108 15.79 -11.10 -27.57
CA ILE A 108 15.66 -11.61 -28.95
C ILE A 108 15.18 -10.50 -29.89
N SER A 109 14.23 -9.67 -29.45
CA SER A 109 13.74 -8.52 -30.21
C SER A 109 14.87 -7.55 -30.57
N ARG A 110 15.69 -7.18 -29.57
CA ARG A 110 16.87 -6.32 -29.77
C ARG A 110 17.87 -6.94 -30.74
N GLU A 111 18.23 -8.21 -30.56
CA GLU A 111 19.19 -8.90 -31.43
C GLU A 111 18.71 -9.05 -32.87
N ARG A 112 17.41 -9.30 -33.09
CA ARG A 112 16.78 -9.34 -34.42
C ARG A 112 16.82 -7.98 -35.07
N ALA A 113 16.38 -6.94 -34.36
CA ALA A 113 16.41 -5.57 -34.87
C ALA A 113 17.82 -5.12 -35.26
N ASN A 114 18.83 -5.48 -34.46
CA ASN A 114 20.23 -5.20 -34.77
C ASN A 114 20.72 -5.99 -35.99
N ALA A 115 20.32 -7.26 -36.12
CA ALA A 115 20.68 -8.10 -37.25
C ALA A 115 20.06 -7.60 -38.57
N ASP A 116 18.77 -7.23 -38.56
CA ASP A 116 18.06 -6.67 -39.71
C ASP A 116 18.72 -5.38 -40.21
N ARG A 117 19.25 -4.58 -39.29
CA ARG A 117 20.00 -3.35 -39.55
C ARG A 117 21.48 -3.60 -39.90
N LYS A 118 21.94 -4.86 -39.90
CA LYS A 118 23.32 -5.26 -40.19
C LYS A 118 24.36 -4.67 -39.23
N LEU A 119 23.96 -4.35 -37.99
CA LEU A 119 24.83 -3.80 -36.96
C LEU A 119 25.78 -4.87 -36.39
N LYS A 120 27.06 -4.52 -36.22
CA LYS A 120 28.10 -5.42 -35.69
C LYS A 120 28.89 -4.73 -34.57
N PRO A 121 29.01 -5.35 -33.37
CA PRO A 121 28.46 -6.65 -32.97
C PRO A 121 26.99 -6.58 -32.55
N LYS A 122 26.12 -7.44 -33.12
CA LYS A 122 24.66 -7.39 -32.87
C LYS A 122 24.23 -7.43 -31.40
N LYS A 123 25.03 -8.07 -30.53
CA LYS A 123 24.75 -8.23 -29.09
C LYS A 123 25.22 -7.04 -28.25
N GLY A 124 26.10 -6.20 -28.79
CA GLY A 124 26.58 -5.00 -28.12
C GLY A 124 25.67 -3.79 -28.30
N HIS A 125 24.69 -3.88 -29.21
CA HIS A 125 23.71 -2.82 -29.46
C HIS A 125 22.47 -2.96 -28.60
N THR A 126 21.95 -1.83 -28.10
CA THR A 126 20.72 -1.78 -27.27
C THR A 126 19.45 -2.17 -28.01
N GLY A 127 19.48 -2.19 -29.35
CA GLY A 127 18.27 -2.31 -30.18
C GLY A 127 17.59 -0.98 -30.45
N TYR A 128 17.94 0.07 -29.69
CA TYR A 128 17.47 1.44 -29.90
C TYR A 128 18.45 2.22 -30.77
N ARG A 129 17.94 3.06 -31.66
CA ARG A 129 18.75 3.90 -32.54
C ARG A 129 18.24 5.33 -32.58
N VAL A 130 19.12 6.30 -32.34
CA VAL A 130 18.81 7.71 -32.59
C VAL A 130 18.83 7.94 -34.11
N VAL A 131 17.68 8.33 -34.67
CA VAL A 131 17.49 8.54 -36.11
C VAL A 131 17.67 10.01 -36.48
N LEU A 132 17.16 10.91 -35.64
CA LEU A 132 17.11 12.34 -35.89
C LEU A 132 17.15 13.08 -34.55
N SER A 133 17.83 14.22 -34.51
CA SER A 133 17.72 15.22 -33.46
C SER A 133 17.80 16.59 -34.12
N VAL A 134 16.74 17.39 -34.04
CA VAL A 134 16.63 18.69 -34.71
C VAL A 134 16.01 19.73 -33.80
N GLU A 135 16.46 20.97 -33.90
CA GLU A 135 15.80 22.09 -33.23
C GLU A 135 14.49 22.44 -33.95
N LYS A 136 13.44 22.70 -33.18
CA LYS A 136 12.09 22.93 -33.68
C LYS A 136 11.36 23.99 -32.84
N GLU A 137 10.72 24.93 -33.53
CA GLU A 137 9.83 25.89 -32.88
C GLU A 137 8.63 25.16 -32.27
N HIS A 138 8.50 25.23 -30.95
CA HIS A 138 7.36 24.73 -30.19
C HIS A 138 6.49 25.89 -29.72
N ARG A 139 5.18 25.79 -29.98
CA ARG A 139 4.20 26.78 -29.55
C ARG A 139 3.38 26.25 -28.39
N TYR A 140 3.26 27.05 -27.34
CA TYR A 140 2.53 26.63 -26.14
C TYR A 140 1.68 27.76 -25.54
N GLY A 141 0.55 27.38 -24.94
CA GLY A 141 -0.40 28.33 -24.35
C GLY A 141 -0.03 28.69 -22.92
N THR A 142 0.08 29.98 -22.64
CA THR A 142 0.23 30.55 -21.30
C THR A 142 -0.98 31.43 -21.00
N GLY A 143 -2.08 30.81 -20.57
CA GLY A 143 -3.33 31.52 -20.28
C GLY A 143 -3.92 32.16 -21.55
N LYS A 144 -3.89 33.49 -21.63
CA LYS A 144 -4.44 34.28 -22.75
C LYS A 144 -3.52 34.39 -23.97
N TYR A 145 -2.26 33.97 -23.88
CA TYR A 145 -1.26 34.19 -24.94
C TYR A 145 -0.61 32.88 -25.40
N MET A 146 -0.27 32.82 -26.69
CA MET A 146 0.60 31.78 -27.26
C MET A 146 2.04 32.26 -27.25
N ARG A 147 2.93 31.47 -26.65
CA ARG A 147 4.38 31.70 -26.66
C ARG A 147 5.05 30.71 -27.59
N ARG A 148 6.25 31.08 -28.02
CA ARG A 148 7.14 30.26 -28.86
C ARG A 148 8.43 30.00 -28.09
N VAL A 149 8.96 28.80 -28.21
CA VAL A 149 10.24 28.38 -27.65
C VAL A 149 10.91 27.43 -28.65
N LEU A 150 12.23 27.39 -28.69
CA LEU A 150 12.95 26.37 -29.44
C LEU A 150 13.17 25.16 -28.53
N LEU A 151 12.71 24.00 -28.96
CA LEU A 151 12.97 22.71 -28.32
C LEU A 151 13.67 21.80 -29.31
N TRP A 152 14.36 20.79 -28.80
CA TRP A 152 14.91 19.74 -29.63
C TRP A 152 13.89 18.63 -29.81
N GLU A 153 13.66 18.18 -31.03
CA GLU A 153 12.85 17.01 -31.36
C GLU A 153 13.78 15.86 -31.74
N THR A 154 13.71 14.77 -30.97
CA THR A 154 14.47 13.55 -31.20
C THR A 154 13.55 12.42 -31.62
N VAL A 155 14.00 11.66 -32.61
CA VAL A 155 13.37 10.42 -33.05
C VAL A 155 14.28 9.25 -32.66
N ILE A 156 13.77 8.38 -31.80
CA ILE A 156 14.40 7.10 -31.47
C ILE A 156 13.60 5.98 -32.10
N GLN A 157 14.27 5.18 -32.93
CA GLN A 157 13.71 3.93 -33.41
C GLN A 157 13.90 2.83 -32.36
N SER A 158 12.81 2.14 -32.06
CA SER A 158 12.78 1.04 -31.10
C SER A 158 13.21 -0.30 -31.72
N PRO A 159 13.49 -1.34 -30.93
CA PRO A 159 13.67 -2.70 -31.43
C PRO A 159 12.34 -3.38 -31.78
N TYR A 160 11.18 -2.75 -31.55
CA TYR A 160 9.87 -3.36 -31.69
C TYR A 160 9.29 -3.14 -33.08
N GLY A 161 8.89 -4.24 -33.73
CA GLY A 161 8.27 -4.22 -35.06
C GLY A 161 6.88 -3.57 -35.04
N VAL A 162 6.48 -2.96 -36.16
CA VAL A 162 5.18 -2.29 -36.31
C VAL A 162 3.98 -3.22 -36.16
N ASP A 163 4.18 -4.53 -36.26
CA ASP A 163 3.15 -5.56 -36.04
C ASP A 163 2.71 -5.68 -34.57
N LEU A 164 3.51 -5.14 -33.63
CA LEU A 164 3.15 -5.13 -32.21
C LEU A 164 2.12 -4.02 -31.91
N PRO A 165 1.16 -4.28 -31.00
CA PRO A 165 0.18 -3.28 -30.58
C PRO A 165 0.85 -2.02 -30.02
N GLU A 166 0.34 -0.86 -30.42
CA GLU A 166 0.88 0.44 -30.01
C GLU A 166 0.90 0.62 -28.49
N GLU A 167 -0.15 0.20 -27.78
CA GLU A 167 -0.25 0.32 -26.33
C GLU A 167 0.88 -0.45 -25.61
N LEU A 168 1.18 -1.66 -26.08
CA LEU A 168 2.25 -2.49 -25.54
C LEU A 168 3.62 -1.83 -25.78
N VAL A 169 3.85 -1.34 -26.99
CA VAL A 169 5.10 -0.69 -27.38
C VAL A 169 5.29 0.62 -26.63
N ARG A 170 4.23 1.43 -26.49
CA ARG A 170 4.25 2.66 -25.72
C ARG A 170 4.69 2.40 -24.29
N LYS A 171 4.06 1.44 -23.63
CA LYS A 171 4.41 1.08 -22.25
C LYS A 171 5.87 0.62 -22.17
N GLN A 172 6.23 -0.38 -22.97
CA GLN A 172 7.56 -0.98 -22.95
C GLN A 172 8.68 0.01 -23.29
N VAL A 173 8.51 0.81 -24.34
CA VAL A 173 9.52 1.80 -24.77
C VAL A 173 9.62 2.94 -23.77
N THR A 174 8.50 3.42 -23.22
CA THR A 174 8.55 4.48 -22.22
C THR A 174 9.30 4.00 -20.98
N GLU A 175 8.97 2.80 -20.47
CA GLU A 175 9.67 2.18 -19.35
C GLU A 175 11.17 1.99 -19.61
N GLU A 176 11.57 1.51 -20.80
CA GLU A 176 12.98 1.33 -21.17
C GLU A 176 13.73 2.65 -21.38
N LEU A 177 13.04 3.69 -21.85
CA LEU A 177 13.63 5.02 -22.01
C LEU A 177 13.88 5.66 -20.65
N THR A 178 12.91 5.61 -19.74
CA THR A 178 12.93 6.41 -18.51
C THR A 178 13.40 5.66 -17.27
N CYS A 179 13.34 4.32 -17.24
CA CYS A 179 13.67 3.43 -16.12
C CYS A 179 13.30 4.00 -14.73
N GLU A 180 12.14 3.65 -14.17
CA GLU A 180 11.88 3.89 -12.74
C GLU A 180 12.92 3.13 -11.88
N GLY A 181 13.89 3.85 -11.30
CA GLY A 181 14.74 3.35 -10.21
C GLY A 181 16.24 3.17 -10.48
N ALA A 182 16.76 3.45 -11.68
CA ALA A 182 18.21 3.44 -11.93
C ALA A 182 18.62 4.54 -12.93
N THR A 183 18.91 5.73 -12.40
CA THR A 183 19.31 6.95 -13.14
C THR A 183 20.50 6.70 -14.08
N GLU A 184 21.45 5.85 -13.72
CA GLU A 184 22.66 5.59 -14.54
C GLU A 184 22.42 4.66 -15.75
N ASN A 185 21.32 3.90 -15.78
CA ASN A 185 21.04 2.89 -16.82
C ASN A 185 19.90 3.25 -17.78
N SER A 186 19.18 4.35 -17.55
CA SER A 186 18.11 4.77 -18.46
C SER A 186 18.69 5.21 -19.81
N LEU A 187 17.98 4.91 -20.91
CA LEU A 187 18.48 5.26 -22.25
C LEU A 187 18.53 6.77 -22.47
N ILE A 188 17.64 7.53 -21.81
CA ILE A 188 17.60 9.00 -21.95
C ILE A 188 18.84 9.65 -21.33
N HIS A 189 19.30 9.19 -20.15
CA HIS A 189 20.52 9.71 -19.52
C HIS A 189 21.75 9.45 -20.38
N ARG A 190 21.80 8.27 -21.02
CA ARG A 190 22.90 7.90 -21.91
C ARG A 190 23.02 8.78 -23.15
N ILE A 191 21.95 9.43 -23.59
CA ILE A 191 21.94 10.39 -24.70
C ILE A 191 21.96 11.85 -24.22
N GLY A 192 22.25 12.09 -22.94
CA GLY A 192 22.37 13.44 -22.35
C GLY A 192 21.03 14.12 -22.06
N ILE A 193 20.00 13.35 -21.71
CA ILE A 193 18.73 13.84 -21.17
C ILE A 193 18.70 13.52 -19.68
N ASP A 194 18.57 14.55 -18.86
CA ASP A 194 18.70 14.46 -17.41
C ASP A 194 17.40 14.03 -16.71
N GLU A 195 16.25 14.43 -17.24
CA GLU A 195 14.96 14.13 -16.59
C GLU A 195 13.84 13.86 -17.59
N PHE A 196 12.81 13.14 -17.15
CA PHE A 196 11.58 12.91 -17.89
C PHE A 196 10.39 13.60 -17.20
N TYR A 197 9.73 14.51 -17.92
CA TYR A 197 8.46 15.11 -17.51
C TYR A 197 7.28 14.46 -18.25
N PRO A 198 6.37 13.76 -17.54
CA PRO A 198 5.24 13.02 -18.14
C PRO A 198 4.09 13.96 -18.54
N GLY A 199 4.38 15.00 -19.33
CA GLY A 199 3.40 15.97 -19.78
C GLY A 199 3.91 16.90 -20.87
N SER A 200 3.12 17.94 -21.14
CA SER A 200 3.47 18.96 -22.14
C SER A 200 4.44 20.01 -21.59
N TYR A 201 5.15 20.69 -22.49
CA TYR A 201 6.01 21.83 -22.12
C TYR A 201 5.24 22.91 -21.34
N ALA A 202 3.99 23.19 -21.73
CA ALA A 202 3.14 24.16 -21.04
C ALA A 202 2.87 23.76 -19.58
N ALA A 203 2.58 22.48 -19.35
CA ALA A 203 2.37 21.95 -18.01
C ALA A 203 3.67 21.98 -17.18
N MET A 204 4.79 21.62 -17.80
CA MET A 204 6.12 21.69 -17.19
C MET A 204 6.43 23.12 -16.73
N MET A 205 6.25 24.13 -17.58
CA MET A 205 6.49 25.52 -17.24
C MET A 205 5.55 26.04 -16.14
N LYS A 206 4.28 25.62 -16.14
CA LYS A 206 3.34 25.95 -15.05
C LYS A 206 3.78 25.36 -13.71
N ASN A 207 4.32 24.15 -13.71
CA ASN A 207 4.79 23.48 -12.50
C ASN A 207 6.16 24.03 -12.05
N ARG A 208 7.07 24.33 -12.96
CA ARG A 208 8.38 24.92 -12.68
C ARG A 208 8.24 26.31 -12.04
N ASN A 209 7.26 27.11 -12.49
CA ASN A 209 6.93 28.39 -11.89
C ASN A 209 6.29 28.30 -10.49
N LYS A 210 6.00 27.10 -9.98
CA LYS A 210 5.57 26.87 -8.59
C LYS A 210 6.71 26.47 -7.66
N ARG A 211 7.91 26.13 -8.18
CA ARG A 211 9.11 26.05 -7.35
C ARG A 211 9.53 27.50 -7.05
N PRO A 212 9.68 27.91 -5.77
CA PRO A 212 10.10 29.27 -5.44
C PRO A 212 11.45 29.56 -6.11
N TRP A 213 11.56 30.64 -6.88
CA TRP A 213 12.84 31.11 -7.44
C TRP A 213 13.75 31.77 -6.36
N TYR A 214 13.39 31.68 -5.08
CA TYR A 214 14.01 32.42 -3.96
C TYR A 214 14.32 31.54 -2.74
N GLU A 215 14.68 30.27 -2.94
CA GLU A 215 15.56 29.60 -1.97
C GLU A 215 16.93 29.44 -2.64
N ILE A 216 17.55 30.60 -2.88
CA ILE A 216 19.00 30.70 -2.92
C ILE A 216 19.40 30.60 -1.45
N PRO A 217 20.14 29.58 -0.98
CA PRO A 217 20.74 29.64 0.34
C PRO A 217 21.54 30.94 0.41
N GLU A 218 21.17 31.85 1.32
CA GLU A 218 22.02 32.99 1.62
C GLU A 218 23.39 32.43 2.02
N GLU A 219 24.39 32.81 1.22
CA GLU A 219 25.82 32.57 1.46
C GLU A 219 26.28 31.10 1.43
N THR A 220 26.41 30.56 0.22
CA THR A 220 27.56 29.68 -0.06
C THR A 220 28.36 30.30 -1.21
N ASP A 221 29.66 30.54 -0.99
CA ASP A 221 30.62 31.14 -1.93
C ASP A 221 30.95 30.25 -3.15
N GLU A 222 30.11 29.27 -3.47
CA GLU A 222 30.21 28.50 -4.70
C GLU A 222 29.10 28.98 -5.65
N PRO A 223 29.44 29.45 -6.86
CA PRO A 223 28.42 29.66 -7.87
C PRO A 223 27.81 28.29 -8.17
N GLU A 224 26.66 27.98 -7.58
CA GLU A 224 25.82 26.91 -8.08
C GLU A 224 25.48 27.27 -9.53
N GLU A 225 26.28 26.75 -10.46
CA GLU A 225 25.86 26.61 -11.84
C GLU A 225 24.52 25.90 -11.77
N HIS A 226 23.41 26.64 -11.88
CA HIS A 226 22.11 26.04 -12.13
C HIS A 226 22.30 25.23 -13.41
N LYS A 227 22.61 23.94 -13.26
CA LYS A 227 22.71 23.01 -14.36
C LYS A 227 21.32 22.99 -14.96
N GLU A 228 21.17 23.75 -16.03
CA GLU A 228 19.95 23.75 -16.80
C GLU A 228 19.77 22.31 -17.32
N GLU A 229 18.86 21.57 -16.69
CA GLU A 229 18.60 20.17 -17.00
C GLU A 229 18.01 20.04 -18.41
N ASN A 230 18.47 19.02 -19.15
CA ASN A 230 17.85 18.58 -20.38
C ASN A 230 16.65 17.68 -20.06
N ILE A 231 15.44 18.22 -20.17
CA ILE A 231 14.20 17.56 -19.76
C ILE A 231 13.47 17.06 -20.99
N MET A 232 13.25 15.75 -21.08
CA MET A 232 12.39 15.12 -22.08
C MET A 232 10.92 15.23 -21.70
N LEU A 233 10.09 15.59 -22.67
CA LEU A 233 8.63 15.63 -22.55
C LEU A 233 8.01 14.29 -22.97
N LEU A 234 6.71 14.14 -22.72
CA LEU A 234 5.95 12.93 -23.05
C LEU A 234 6.14 12.53 -24.54
N PRO A 235 6.64 11.31 -24.84
CA PRO A 235 6.79 10.85 -26.21
C PRO A 235 5.45 10.51 -26.87
N HIS A 236 5.40 10.70 -28.18
CA HIS A 236 4.39 10.09 -29.04
C HIS A 236 5.04 9.05 -29.95
N PHE A 237 4.23 8.11 -30.44
CA PHE A 237 4.71 6.97 -31.20
C PHE A 237 4.20 7.02 -32.62
N ARG A 238 5.07 6.67 -33.58
CA ARG A 238 4.70 6.51 -34.98
C ARG A 238 5.20 5.17 -35.52
N ALA A 239 4.39 4.52 -36.33
CA ALA A 239 4.78 3.31 -37.04
C ALA A 239 5.57 3.71 -38.30
N ASN A 240 6.83 3.28 -38.40
CA ASN A 240 7.64 3.49 -39.60
C ASN A 240 7.61 2.23 -40.47
N PHE A 241 6.66 2.15 -41.40
CA PHE A 241 6.51 1.00 -42.32
C PHE A 241 7.68 0.84 -43.29
N LYS A 242 8.49 1.88 -43.51
CA LYS A 242 9.69 1.78 -44.35
C LYS A 242 10.78 0.97 -43.66
N THR A 243 10.94 1.15 -42.35
CA THR A 243 11.94 0.42 -41.56
C THR A 243 11.36 -0.84 -40.92
N GLY A 244 10.03 -0.91 -40.77
CA GLY A 244 9.33 -2.00 -40.11
C GLY A 244 9.29 -1.87 -38.58
N TYR A 245 9.72 -0.74 -38.02
CA TYR A 245 9.85 -0.54 -36.57
C TYR A 245 9.03 0.65 -36.05
N TRP A 246 8.63 0.57 -34.78
CA TRP A 246 8.05 1.71 -34.06
C TRP A 246 9.12 2.75 -33.71
N GLU A 247 8.74 4.02 -33.78
CA GLU A 247 9.59 5.15 -33.41
C GLU A 247 8.94 5.98 -32.30
N ALA A 248 9.71 6.24 -31.25
CA ALA A 248 9.38 7.21 -30.21
C ALA A 248 9.89 8.59 -30.65
N VAL A 249 9.00 9.57 -30.62
CA VAL A 249 9.29 10.96 -30.97
C VAL A 249 8.98 11.82 -29.77
N PHE A 250 9.96 12.57 -29.31
CA PHE A 250 9.81 13.43 -28.13
C PHE A 250 10.55 14.73 -28.29
N SER A 251 10.05 15.75 -27.58
CA SER A 251 10.71 17.04 -27.46
C SER A 251 11.49 17.11 -26.15
N HIS A 252 12.61 17.83 -26.14
CA HIS A 252 13.44 18.03 -24.97
C HIS A 252 14.09 19.42 -25.00
N THR A 253 14.55 19.91 -23.84
CA THR A 253 14.89 21.34 -23.64
C THR A 253 16.25 21.74 -24.18
N ARG A 254 17.15 20.80 -24.45
CA ARG A 254 18.55 21.05 -24.84
C ARG A 254 19.02 20.05 -25.90
N PRO A 255 20.14 20.27 -26.62
CA PRO A 255 20.63 19.26 -27.55
C PRO A 255 20.98 17.95 -26.82
N LEU A 256 20.95 16.84 -27.55
CA LEU A 256 21.48 15.58 -27.04
C LEU A 256 22.97 15.72 -26.69
N GLY A 257 23.42 14.96 -25.70
CA GLY A 257 24.82 14.73 -25.45
C GLY A 257 25.47 13.86 -26.52
N VAL A 258 26.64 13.30 -26.20
CA VAL A 258 27.33 12.35 -27.10
C VAL A 258 26.53 11.05 -27.16
N VAL A 259 25.76 10.86 -28.24
CA VAL A 259 24.98 9.63 -28.46
C VAL A 259 25.91 8.40 -28.38
N PRO A 260 25.63 7.37 -27.58
CA PRO A 260 26.49 6.20 -27.46
C PRO A 260 26.65 5.43 -28.79
N TRP A 261 27.79 4.77 -29.01
CA TRP A 261 28.08 4.05 -30.26
C TRP A 261 27.05 2.95 -30.56
N ASP A 262 26.53 2.32 -29.52
CA ASP A 262 25.58 1.21 -29.56
C ASP A 262 24.14 1.66 -29.85
N MET A 263 23.90 2.98 -29.88
CA MET A 263 22.66 3.64 -30.32
C MET A 263 22.81 4.42 -31.63
N ARG A 264 24.00 4.39 -32.23
CA ARG A 264 24.27 4.89 -33.59
C ARG A 264 24.01 3.77 -34.60
N GLY A 265 23.64 4.17 -35.82
CA GLY A 265 23.40 3.25 -36.94
C GLY A 265 24.58 3.06 -37.86
#